data_AF-A0A6H2A3C9-F1
#
_entry.id   AF-A0A6H2A3C9-F1
#
_cell.length_a   1.000
_cell.length_b   1.000
_cell.length_c   1.000
_cell.angle_alpha   90.00
_cell.angle_beta   90.00
_cell.angle_gamma   90.00
#
_symmetry.space_group_name_H-M   'P 1'
#
loop_
_entity.id
_entity.type
_entity.pdbx_description
1 polymer ?
#
loop_
_entity_poly.entity_id
_entity_poly.type
_entity_poly.pdbx_seq_one_letter_code
_entity_poly.pdbx_strand_id
1 'polypeptide(L)'
;MAVFPNGCPHCGGTLAREGDEIECINCGRESAGNRIKDRFYEQHHDEILSDIKKLGPVKTRKKWQIPGATFSQLGHRWSVATSEMTTPAARAPTDNHLPAFPEFRDEWPEGIQVEWMEIWLYLVTKQREEVNKV
;
A
#
# COMPACT_ATOMS: atom_id res chain seq x y z
N MET A 1 -7.31 -0.65 -29.71
CA MET A 1 -6.14 -1.14 -28.95
C MET A 1 -6.31 -0.69 -27.50
N ALA A 2 -6.48 -1.62 -26.57
CA ALA A 2 -6.62 -1.30 -25.15
C ALA A 2 -5.22 -1.11 -24.53
N VAL A 3 -4.95 0.08 -23.99
CA VAL A 3 -3.68 0.40 -23.33
C VAL A 3 -3.85 0.15 -21.84
N PHE A 4 -3.08 -0.78 -21.28
CA PHE A 4 -3.13 -1.07 -19.85
C PHE A 4 -2.30 -0.05 -19.07
N PRO A 5 -2.79 0.43 -17.90
CA PRO A 5 -2.10 1.45 -17.10
C PRO A 5 -0.82 0.94 -16.41
N ASN A 6 -0.57 -0.37 -16.43
CA ASN A 6 0.63 -0.98 -15.86
C ASN A 6 1.55 -1.45 -17.00
N GLY A 7 2.60 -0.68 -17.28
CA GLY A 7 3.61 -1.02 -18.29
C GLY A 7 4.35 -2.34 -18.01
N CYS A 8 5.18 -2.74 -18.97
CA CYS A 8 5.99 -3.95 -18.86
C CYS A 8 6.91 -3.88 -17.63
N PRO A 9 6.94 -4.90 -16.76
CA PRO A 9 7.78 -4.89 -15.56
C PRO A 9 9.28 -4.92 -15.87
N HIS A 10 9.67 -5.31 -17.10
CA HIS A 10 11.07 -5.37 -17.50
C HIS A 10 11.61 -4.03 -18.00
N CYS A 11 10.80 -3.26 -18.74
CA CYS A 11 11.28 -2.04 -19.41
C CYS A 11 10.36 -0.82 -19.24
N GLY A 12 9.27 -0.93 -18.49
CA GLY A 12 8.23 0.11 -18.37
C GLY A 12 7.44 0.38 -19.66
N GLY A 13 7.70 -0.37 -20.75
CA GLY A 13 7.10 -0.13 -22.06
C GLY A 13 5.62 -0.48 -22.14
N THR A 14 4.95 0.04 -23.18
CA THR A 14 3.54 -0.21 -23.43
C THR A 14 3.28 -1.68 -23.72
N LEU A 15 2.19 -2.20 -23.15
CA LEU A 15 1.72 -3.55 -23.43
C LEU A 15 0.66 -3.50 -24.54
N ALA A 16 0.88 -4.26 -25.61
CA ALA A 16 -0.11 -4.55 -26.63
C ALA A 16 -0.80 -5.87 -26.29
N ARG A 17 -2.09 -5.97 -26.62
CA ARG A 17 -2.84 -7.22 -26.54
C ARG A 17 -3.18 -7.67 -27.96
N GLU A 18 -2.79 -8.88 -28.30
CA GLU A 18 -3.15 -9.54 -29.55
C GLU A 18 -3.80 -10.89 -29.19
N GLY A 19 -5.13 -10.98 -29.34
CA GLY A 19 -5.89 -12.12 -28.82
C GLY A 19 -5.86 -12.20 -27.29
N ASP A 20 -5.41 -13.34 -26.75
CA ASP A 20 -5.25 -13.59 -25.30
C ASP A 20 -3.82 -13.40 -24.80
N GLU A 21 -2.89 -13.09 -25.71
CA GLU A 21 -1.51 -12.80 -25.38
C GLU A 21 -1.32 -11.29 -25.22
N ILE A 22 -0.60 -10.91 -24.16
CA ILE A 22 -0.22 -9.53 -23.90
C ILE A 22 1.29 -9.48 -24.10
N GLU A 23 1.80 -8.67 -25.01
CA GLU A 23 3.23 -8.53 -25.28
C GLU A 23 3.67 -7.11 -25.01
N CYS A 24 4.91 -6.95 -24.55
CA CYS A 24 5.50 -5.62 -24.48
C CYS A 24 6.02 -5.19 -25.84
N ILE A 25 5.47 -4.09 -26.37
CA ILE A 25 5.86 -3.51 -27.66
C ILE A 25 7.36 -3.13 -27.69
N ASN A 26 7.93 -2.72 -26.55
CA ASN A 26 9.33 -2.26 -26.49
C ASN A 26 10.37 -3.37 -26.31
N CYS A 27 10.02 -4.49 -25.68
CA CYS A 27 11.00 -5.55 -25.39
C CYS A 27 10.64 -6.93 -25.95
N GLY A 28 9.49 -7.05 -26.62
CA GLY A 28 9.04 -8.29 -27.25
C GLY A 28 8.79 -9.45 -26.27
N ARG A 29 8.80 -9.19 -24.96
CA ARG A 29 8.48 -10.22 -23.97
C ARG A 29 6.97 -10.35 -23.84
N GLU A 30 6.51 -11.58 -23.91
CA GLU A 30 5.20 -11.98 -23.43
C GLU A 30 5.03 -11.50 -21.98
N SER A 31 4.08 -10.60 -21.81
CA SER A 31 3.56 -10.14 -20.53
C SER A 31 2.54 -11.16 -20.05
N ALA A 32 2.95 -12.40 -19.85
CA ALA A 32 2.01 -13.46 -19.52
C ALA A 32 1.54 -13.34 -18.06
N GLY A 33 0.42 -12.64 -17.87
CA GLY A 33 -0.37 -12.62 -16.63
C GLY A 33 0.37 -12.28 -15.33
N ASN A 34 -0.35 -12.36 -14.21
CA ASN A 34 0.23 -12.15 -12.89
C ASN A 34 1.25 -13.24 -12.52
N ARG A 35 1.11 -14.45 -13.09
CA ARG A 35 1.95 -15.62 -12.76
C ARG A 35 3.41 -15.50 -13.20
N ILE A 36 3.69 -14.88 -14.36
CA ILE A 36 5.09 -14.66 -14.78
C ILE A 36 5.74 -13.56 -13.92
N LYS A 37 5.00 -12.50 -13.58
CA LYS A 37 5.49 -11.46 -12.68
C LYS A 37 5.87 -12.04 -11.32
N ASP A 38 5.00 -12.87 -10.75
CA ASP A 38 5.29 -13.57 -9.50
C ASP A 38 6.55 -14.43 -9.61
N ARG A 39 6.68 -15.23 -10.68
CA ARG A 39 7.88 -16.05 -10.91
C ARG A 39 9.14 -15.20 -11.03
N PHE A 40 9.07 -14.06 -11.71
CA PHE A 40 10.20 -13.13 -11.84
C PHE A 40 10.63 -12.57 -10.48
N TYR A 41 9.69 -12.12 -9.65
CA TYR A 41 10.02 -11.60 -8.32
C TYR A 41 10.59 -12.68 -7.40
N GLU A 42 10.09 -13.91 -7.48
CA GLU A 42 10.63 -15.05 -6.73
C GLU A 42 12.06 -15.42 -7.17
N GLN A 43 12.35 -15.35 -8.48
CA GLN A 43 13.70 -15.62 -8.99
C GLN A 43 14.72 -14.55 -8.55
N HIS A 44 14.29 -13.31 -8.36
CA HIS A 44 15.13 -12.20 -7.91
C HIS A 44 14.93 -11.86 -6.42
N HIS A 45 14.36 -12.78 -5.64
CA HIS A 45 14.04 -12.58 -4.23
C HIS A 45 15.21 -11.98 -3.43
N ASP A 46 16.37 -12.63 -3.48
CA ASP A 46 17.53 -12.24 -2.67
C ASP A 46 18.13 -10.90 -3.09
N GLU A 47 18.09 -10.60 -4.39
CA GLU A 47 18.55 -9.31 -4.94
C GLU A 47 17.63 -8.17 -4.49
N ILE A 48 16.31 -8.39 -4.55
CA ILE A 48 15.31 -7.43 -4.09
C ILE A 48 15.47 -7.20 -2.58
N LEU A 49 15.65 -8.25 -1.77
CA LEU A 49 15.89 -8.09 -0.33
C LEU A 49 17.21 -7.35 -0.04
N SER A 50 18.27 -7.63 -0.80
CA SER A 50 19.53 -6.88 -0.66
C SER A 50 19.33 -5.40 -1.01
N ASP A 51 18.54 -5.08 -2.03
CA ASP A 51 18.25 -3.71 -2.39
C ASP A 51 17.39 -3.01 -1.34
N ILE A 52 16.44 -3.71 -0.72
CA ILE A 52 15.64 -3.15 0.39
C ILE A 52 16.57 -2.72 1.52
N LYS A 53 17.54 -3.56 1.91
CA LYS A 53 18.50 -3.24 2.96
C LYS A 53 19.43 -2.07 2.58
N LYS A 54 19.82 -1.96 1.29
CA LYS A 54 20.77 -0.94 0.81
C LYS A 54 20.13 0.41 0.48
N LEU A 55 18.99 0.38 -0.19
CA LEU A 55 18.32 1.54 -0.81
C LEU A 55 17.06 1.97 -0.05
N GLY A 56 16.48 1.07 0.74
CA GLY A 56 15.17 1.23 1.36
C GLY A 56 14.01 0.78 0.46
N PRO A 57 12.81 0.58 1.04
CA PRO A 57 11.66 -0.02 0.36
C PRO A 57 11.14 0.82 -0.81
N VAL A 58 11.07 2.15 -0.65
CA VAL A 58 10.51 3.06 -1.67
C VAL A 58 11.38 3.10 -2.93
N LYS A 59 12.70 3.19 -2.76
CA LYS A 59 13.64 3.23 -3.88
C LYS A 59 13.71 1.87 -4.58
N THR A 60 13.70 0.78 -3.81
CA THR A 60 13.69 -0.58 -4.37
C THR A 60 12.42 -0.83 -5.18
N ARG A 61 11.25 -0.48 -4.65
CA ARG A 61 9.98 -0.57 -5.39
C ARG A 61 10.04 0.15 -6.74
N LYS A 62 10.61 1.36 -6.78
CA LYS A 62 10.79 2.13 -8.03
C LYS A 62 11.79 1.47 -8.98
N LYS A 63 12.95 1.01 -8.46
CA LYS A 63 13.99 0.32 -9.24
C LYS A 63 13.44 -0.91 -9.96
N TRP A 64 12.64 -1.71 -9.25
CA TRP A 64 12.08 -2.97 -9.74
C TRP A 64 10.68 -2.82 -10.35
N GLN A 65 10.17 -1.59 -10.46
CA GLN A 65 8.83 -1.28 -11.00
C GLN A 65 7.70 -2.11 -10.38
N ILE A 66 7.80 -2.43 -9.08
CA ILE A 66 6.82 -3.28 -8.39
C ILE A 66 5.60 -2.42 -8.01
N PRO A 67 4.37 -2.82 -8.39
CA PRO A 67 3.15 -2.16 -7.92
C PRO A 67 3.08 -2.17 -6.38
N GLY A 68 2.55 -1.10 -5.77
CA GLY A 68 2.51 -0.98 -4.31
C GLY A 68 1.82 -2.16 -3.61
N ALA A 69 0.66 -2.58 -4.14
CA ALA A 69 -0.07 -3.73 -3.60
C ALA A 69 0.73 -5.03 -3.69
N THR A 70 1.39 -5.29 -4.83
CA THR A 70 2.25 -6.46 -5.02
C THR A 70 3.44 -6.41 -4.08
N PHE A 71 4.07 -5.25 -3.90
CA PHE A 71 5.22 -5.07 -3.01
C PHE A 71 4.85 -5.39 -1.54
N SER A 72 3.69 -4.92 -1.08
CA SER A 72 3.20 -5.25 0.26
C SER A 72 2.91 -6.75 0.43
N GLN A 73 2.29 -7.38 -0.58
CA GLN A 73 2.04 -8.83 -0.56
C GLN A 73 3.33 -9.65 -0.55
N LEU A 74 4.33 -9.27 -1.35
CA LEU A 74 5.66 -9.89 -1.34
C LEU A 74 6.32 -9.74 0.04
N GLY A 75 6.20 -8.57 0.67
CA GLY A 75 6.67 -8.36 2.04
C GLY A 75 6.07 -9.32 3.06
N HIS A 76 4.74 -9.47 3.03
CA HIS A 76 4.04 -10.44 3.89
C HIS A 76 4.49 -11.88 3.63
N ARG A 77 4.67 -12.27 2.36
CA ARG A 77 5.09 -13.63 1.99
C ARG A 77 6.52 -13.94 2.40
N TRP A 78 7.43 -12.99 2.19
CA TRP A 78 8.85 -13.16 2.49
C TRP A 78 9.18 -12.91 3.97
N SER A 79 8.16 -12.68 4.81
CA SER A 79 8.30 -12.44 6.25
C SER A 79 9.30 -11.32 6.57
N VAL A 80 9.45 -10.35 5.67
CA VAL A 80 10.25 -9.15 5.93
C VAL A 80 9.46 -8.35 6.95
N ALA A 81 10.04 -8.13 8.13
CA ALA A 81 9.39 -7.42 9.23
C ALA A 81 8.68 -6.18 8.69
N THR A 82 7.35 -6.19 8.77
CA THR A 82 6.48 -5.24 8.08
C THR A 82 6.79 -3.79 8.44
N SER A 83 7.47 -3.56 9.57
CA SER A 83 7.94 -2.23 9.99
C SER A 83 8.97 -1.61 9.04
N GLU A 84 9.75 -2.40 8.31
CA GLU A 84 10.76 -1.88 7.36
C GLU A 84 10.18 -1.60 5.97
N MET A 85 9.10 -2.29 5.57
CA MET A 85 8.48 -2.14 4.25
C MET A 85 7.31 -1.17 4.23
N THR A 86 6.64 -0.99 5.37
CA THR A 86 5.58 0.01 5.49
C THR A 86 6.29 1.35 5.66
N THR A 87 6.39 2.10 4.56
CA THR A 87 6.57 3.55 4.69
C THR A 87 5.45 4.00 5.63
N PRO A 88 5.70 4.83 6.66
CA PRO A 88 4.62 5.39 7.45
C PRO A 88 3.85 6.35 6.53
N ALA A 89 2.99 5.77 5.70
CA ALA A 89 1.86 6.47 5.16
C ALA A 89 1.04 6.76 6.41
N ALA A 90 1.24 7.96 6.97
CA ALA A 90 0.18 8.68 7.64
C ALA A 90 -1.07 8.41 6.81
N ARG A 91 -1.93 7.53 7.31
CA ARG A 91 -3.17 7.19 6.63
C ARG A 91 -3.85 8.53 6.43
N ALA A 92 -3.94 8.99 5.18
CA ALA A 92 -4.74 10.15 4.88
C ALA A 92 -6.12 9.87 5.50
N PRO A 93 -6.66 10.78 6.34
CA PRO A 93 -7.96 10.58 6.92
C PRO A 93 -8.92 10.46 5.74
N THR A 94 -9.50 9.28 5.54
CA THR A 94 -10.67 9.20 4.69
C THR A 94 -11.77 9.95 5.43
N ASP A 95 -12.50 10.82 4.74
CA ASP A 95 -13.50 11.76 5.28
C ASP A 95 -14.63 11.12 6.14
N ASN A 96 -14.65 9.79 6.25
CA ASN A 96 -15.64 9.02 7.00
C ASN A 96 -15.10 8.36 8.28
N HIS A 97 -13.85 8.61 8.67
CA HIS A 97 -13.36 8.09 9.94
C HIS A 97 -13.72 9.02 11.10
N LEU A 98 -14.37 8.42 12.11
CA LEU A 98 -14.49 9.00 13.44
C LEU A 98 -13.10 9.47 13.91
N PRO A 99 -13.01 10.57 14.70
CA PRO A 99 -11.75 10.99 15.29
C PRO A 99 -11.13 9.79 16.00
N ALA A 100 -9.82 9.61 15.78
CA ALA A 100 -9.07 8.59 16.50
C ALA A 100 -9.35 8.74 17.98
N PHE A 101 -9.54 7.62 18.66
CA PHE A 101 -9.72 7.62 20.09
C PHE A 101 -8.47 8.28 20.71
N PRO A 102 -8.61 9.35 21.50
CA PRO A 102 -7.48 10.12 21.98
C PRO A 102 -6.62 9.26 22.92
N GLU A 103 -5.32 9.53 22.94
CA GLU A 103 -4.41 8.84 23.85
C GLU A 103 -4.75 9.20 25.30
N PHE A 104 -5.10 8.19 26.09
CA PHE A 104 -5.21 8.35 27.55
C PHE A 104 -3.82 8.63 28.12
N ARG A 105 -3.75 9.57 29.05
CA ARG A 105 -2.58 9.75 29.88
C ARG A 105 -2.90 9.28 31.29
N ASP A 106 -2.09 8.36 31.79
CA ASP A 106 -2.25 7.78 33.13
C ASP A 106 -2.08 8.81 34.26
N GLU A 107 -1.49 9.97 33.95
CA GLU A 107 -1.28 11.09 34.88
C GLU A 107 -2.52 11.96 35.10
N TRP A 108 -3.63 11.71 34.38
CA TRP A 108 -4.85 12.51 34.51
C TRP A 108 -5.69 12.10 35.70
N PRO A 109 -6.19 13.06 36.51
CA PRO A 109 -7.18 12.77 37.54
C PRO A 109 -8.44 12.11 36.95
N GLU A 110 -9.07 11.20 37.70
CA GLU A 110 -10.26 10.46 37.26
C GLU A 110 -11.37 11.38 36.71
N GLY A 111 -11.60 12.53 37.35
CA GLY A 111 -12.60 13.50 36.89
C GLY A 111 -12.33 14.04 35.47
N ILE A 112 -11.06 14.25 35.12
CA ILE A 112 -10.65 14.72 33.79
C ILE A 112 -10.79 13.59 32.76
N GLN A 113 -10.50 12.35 33.15
CA GLN A 113 -10.68 11.20 32.25
C GLN A 113 -12.16 11.01 31.88
N VAL A 114 -13.06 11.15 32.86
CA VAL A 114 -14.51 11.05 32.64
C VAL A 114 -15.02 12.20 31.76
N GLU A 115 -14.67 13.45 32.09
CA GLU A 115 -15.07 14.62 31.29
C GLU A 115 -14.56 14.53 29.84
N TRP A 116 -13.35 14.02 29.66
CA TRP A 116 -12.79 13.80 28.33
C TRP A 116 -13.53 12.72 27.53
N MET A 117 -13.96 11.63 28.17
CA MET A 117 -14.79 10.60 27.53
C MET A 117 -16.14 11.16 27.10
N GLU A 118 -16.77 12.02 27.90
CA GLU A 118 -18.05 12.66 27.57
C GLU A 118 -17.92 13.59 26.35
N ILE A 119 -16.86 14.40 26.31
CA ILE A 119 -16.56 15.27 25.17
C ILE A 119 -16.33 14.44 23.90
N TRP A 120 -15.58 13.35 23.99
CA TRP A 120 -15.32 12.49 22.83
C TRP A 120 -16.60 11.82 22.31
N LEU A 121 -17.44 11.29 23.21
CA LEU A 121 -18.75 10.73 22.84
C LEU A 121 -19.67 11.76 22.18
N TYR A 122 -19.66 13.00 22.68
CA TYR A 122 -20.39 14.11 22.06
C TYR A 122 -19.91 14.38 20.62
N LEU A 123 -18.59 14.48 20.42
CA LEU A 123 -18.00 14.72 19.09
C LEU A 123 -18.34 13.61 18.09
N VAL A 124 -18.22 12.34 18.51
CA VAL A 124 -18.57 11.18 17.68
C VAL A 124 -20.05 11.18 17.31
N THR A 125 -20.92 11.51 18.26
CA THR A 125 -22.38 11.56 18.02
C THR A 125 -22.73 12.66 17.03
N LYS A 126 -22.17 13.86 17.22
CA LYS A 126 -22.39 15.01 16.34
C LYS A 126 -21.94 14.72 14.89
N GLN A 127 -20.77 14.12 14.73
CA GLN A 127 -20.26 13.78 13.40
C GLN A 127 -21.14 12.71 12.69
N ARG A 128 -21.68 11.74 13.43
CA ARG A 128 -22.64 10.76 12.87
C ARG A 128 -23.92 11.42 12.39
N GLU A 129 -24.44 12.40 13.12
CA GLU A 129 -25.63 13.16 12.69
C GLU A 129 -25.37 13.98 11.43
N GLU A 130 -24.16 14.54 11.27
CA GLU A 130 -23.77 15.29 10.07
C GLU A 130 -23.66 14.37 8.84
N VAL A 131 -23.07 13.18 8.99
CA VAL A 131 -22.97 12.19 7.90
C VAL A 131 -24.36 11.68 7.46
N ASN A 132 -25.29 11.48 8.39
CA ASN A 132 -26.63 10.97 8.07
C ASN A 132 -27.58 12.01 7.45
N LYS A 133 -27.21 13.29 7.43
CA LYS A 133 -27.99 14.38 6.82
C LYS A 133 -27.71 14.57 5.32
N VAL A 134 -26.71 13.86 4.78
CA VAL A 134 -26.31 13.86 3.35
C VAL A 134 -26.96 12.69 2.65
#